data_AF-A0A1X3RQW2-F1
#
_entry.id   AF-A0A1X3RQW2-F1
#
_cell.length_a   1.000
_cell.length_b   1.000
_cell.length_c   1.000
_cell.angle_alpha   90.00
_cell.angle_beta   90.00
_cell.angle_gamma   90.00
#
_symmetry.space_group_name_H-M   'P 1'
#
loop_
_entity.id
_entity.type
_entity.pdbx_description
1 polymer ?
#
loop_
_entity_poly.entity_id
_entity_poly.type
_entity_poly.pdbx_seq_one_letter_code
_entity_poly.pdbx_strand_id
1 'polypeptide(L)'
;MPRTPYSRLRIEGFRKAEAYLRPEGMDPSGTPLYESVKARIISGELTYEQGRSEIFAYYTKSDTSGSVTVGEMLAEEFLKPLNMSNDELAEAMGIYRQDIEDIIHGRRRLRDDEARVLAAIFGTDEDFWSNLQKLQDRKKRR
;
A
#
# COMPACT_ATOMS: atom_id res chain seq x y z
N MET A 1 18.21 -16.80 -26.35
CA MET A 1 17.04 -15.94 -26.05
C MET A 1 17.56 -14.55 -25.69
N PRO A 2 17.20 -13.48 -26.43
CA PRO A 2 17.77 -12.16 -26.21
C PRO A 2 17.15 -11.53 -24.95
N ARG A 3 17.99 -11.18 -23.97
CA ARG A 3 17.62 -10.27 -22.87
C ARG A 3 17.32 -8.91 -23.50
N THR A 4 16.05 -8.52 -23.54
CA THR A 4 15.65 -7.29 -24.25
C THR A 4 16.16 -6.04 -23.51
N PRO A 5 16.53 -4.96 -24.24
CA PRO A 5 17.04 -3.70 -23.66
C PRO A 5 15.96 -2.83 -22.99
N TYR A 6 14.79 -3.42 -22.69
CA TYR A 6 13.55 -2.73 -22.30
C TYR A 6 13.43 -2.42 -20.81
N SER A 7 14.40 -2.82 -20.00
CA SER A 7 14.38 -2.67 -18.54
C SER A 7 14.61 -1.22 -18.10
N ARG A 8 15.58 -0.49 -18.67
CA ARG A 8 15.94 0.86 -18.19
C ARG A 8 14.88 1.94 -18.49
N LEU A 9 14.36 1.99 -19.72
CA LEU A 9 13.38 3.02 -20.12
C LEU A 9 11.98 2.83 -19.48
N ARG A 10 11.58 1.58 -19.19
CA ARG A 10 10.35 1.32 -18.43
C ARG A 10 10.50 1.67 -16.94
N ILE A 11 11.67 1.42 -16.34
CA ILE A 11 11.99 1.85 -14.97
C ILE A 11 11.99 3.39 -14.85
N GLU A 12 12.52 4.10 -15.85
CA GLU A 12 12.58 5.57 -15.84
C GLU A 12 11.21 6.22 -16.11
N GLY A 13 10.40 5.61 -16.99
CA GLY A 13 8.99 5.99 -17.18
C GLY A 13 8.14 5.76 -15.93
N PHE A 14 8.43 4.70 -15.18
CA PHE A 14 7.78 4.39 -13.90
C PHE A 14 8.19 5.37 -12.78
N ARG A 15 9.47 5.78 -12.72
CA ARG A 15 9.92 6.88 -11.84
C ARG A 15 9.21 8.20 -12.08
N LYS A 16 8.80 8.48 -13.32
CA LYS A 16 7.97 9.65 -13.65
C LYS A 16 6.50 9.48 -13.23
N ALA A 17 6.02 8.25 -13.10
CA ALA A 17 4.69 7.93 -12.58
C ALA A 17 4.61 8.02 -11.05
N GLU A 18 5.68 7.64 -10.35
CA GLU A 18 5.86 7.84 -8.91
C GLU A 18 5.60 9.32 -8.50
N ALA A 19 5.96 10.28 -9.36
CA ALA A 19 5.74 11.70 -9.12
C ALA A 19 4.26 12.12 -9.14
N TYR A 20 3.37 11.34 -9.73
CA TYR A 20 1.95 11.69 -9.92
C TYR A 20 1.02 11.19 -8.80
N LEU A 21 1.47 10.30 -7.93
CA LEU A 21 0.72 9.84 -6.73
C LEU A 21 1.15 10.58 -5.45
N ARG A 22 2.32 11.25 -5.49
CA ARG A 22 2.76 12.22 -4.48
C ARG A 22 1.84 13.42 -4.21
N PRO A 23 0.98 13.93 -5.12
CA PRO A 23 0.14 15.10 -4.83
C PRO A 23 -0.83 14.91 -3.64
N GLU A 24 -1.16 13.66 -3.26
CA GLU A 24 -1.93 13.35 -2.04
C GLU A 24 -1.07 12.82 -0.87
N GLY A 25 0.26 12.81 -1.02
CA GLY A 25 1.21 12.37 0.02
C GLY A 25 1.34 10.85 0.17
N MET A 26 0.73 10.05 -0.69
CA MET A 26 0.76 8.60 -0.57
C MET A 26 1.79 8.04 -1.56
N ASP A 27 2.83 7.38 -1.04
CA ASP A 27 3.79 6.63 -1.86
C ASP A 27 3.42 5.14 -1.81
N PRO A 28 2.72 4.60 -2.84
CA PRO A 28 2.33 3.19 -2.86
C PRO A 28 3.48 2.26 -3.26
N SER A 29 4.71 2.76 -3.41
CA SER A 29 5.85 1.91 -3.68
C SER A 29 6.05 0.88 -2.56
N GLY A 30 6.26 -0.37 -2.95
CA GLY A 30 6.40 -1.49 -2.02
C GLY A 30 5.10 -2.18 -1.62
N THR A 31 3.91 -1.72 -2.03
CA THR A 31 2.69 -2.53 -1.84
C THR A 31 2.62 -3.68 -2.85
N PRO A 32 2.09 -4.85 -2.46
CA PRO A 32 1.94 -5.98 -3.39
C PRO A 32 1.10 -5.69 -4.64
N LEU A 33 0.01 -4.92 -4.54
CA LEU A 33 -0.71 -4.44 -5.73
C LEU A 33 0.18 -3.58 -6.63
N TYR A 34 0.94 -2.63 -6.08
CA TYR A 34 1.80 -1.77 -6.87
C TYR A 34 2.87 -2.55 -7.62
N GLU A 35 3.55 -3.49 -6.94
CA GLU A 35 4.57 -4.32 -7.58
C GLU A 35 3.97 -5.28 -8.61
N SER A 36 2.75 -5.77 -8.40
CA SER A 36 2.00 -6.57 -9.38
C SER A 36 1.64 -5.78 -10.64
N VAL A 37 1.06 -4.58 -10.48
CA VAL A 37 0.72 -3.69 -11.60
C VAL A 37 1.97 -3.29 -12.38
N LYS A 38 3.05 -2.94 -11.67
CA LYS A 38 4.36 -2.65 -12.25
C LYS A 38 4.89 -3.83 -13.06
N ALA A 39 4.82 -5.05 -12.54
CA ALA A 39 5.24 -6.25 -13.27
C ALA A 39 4.45 -6.45 -14.56
N ARG A 40 3.12 -6.25 -14.54
CA ARG A 40 2.25 -6.39 -15.72
C ARG A 40 2.54 -5.32 -16.79
N ILE A 41 2.78 -4.07 -16.37
CA ILE A 41 3.22 -3.00 -17.29
C ILE A 41 4.61 -3.31 -17.88
N ILE A 42 5.53 -3.83 -17.06
CA ILE A 42 6.87 -4.23 -17.51
C ILE A 42 6.79 -5.44 -18.46
N SER A 43 5.85 -6.36 -18.28
CA SER A 43 5.56 -7.47 -19.19
C SER A 43 4.93 -6.99 -20.51
N GLY A 44 4.27 -5.82 -20.49
CA GLY A 44 3.53 -5.27 -21.62
C GLY A 44 2.07 -5.75 -21.69
N GLU A 45 1.59 -6.41 -20.63
CA GLU A 45 0.20 -6.86 -20.48
C GLU A 45 -0.77 -5.73 -20.19
N LEU A 46 -0.25 -4.59 -19.70
CA LEU A 46 -1.02 -3.44 -19.27
C LEU A 46 -0.37 -2.15 -19.78
N THR A 47 -1.18 -1.19 -20.23
CA THR A 47 -0.66 0.15 -20.55
C THR A 47 -0.43 0.96 -19.28
N TYR A 48 0.37 2.02 -19.41
CA TYR A 48 0.63 2.96 -18.32
C TYR A 48 -0.66 3.58 -17.76
N GLU A 49 -1.55 4.06 -18.63
CA GLU A 49 -2.81 4.68 -18.23
C GLU A 49 -3.76 3.68 -17.55
N GLN A 50 -3.79 2.44 -18.03
CA GLN A 50 -4.56 1.37 -17.42
C GLN A 50 -4.06 1.02 -16.02
N GLY A 51 -2.74 0.86 -15.83
CA GLY A 51 -2.18 0.56 -14.50
C GLY A 51 -2.31 1.70 -13.51
N ARG A 52 -2.12 2.94 -13.96
CA ARG A 52 -2.39 4.11 -13.12
C ARG A 52 -3.86 4.15 -12.68
N SER A 53 -4.78 3.87 -13.59
CA SER A 53 -6.21 3.83 -13.28
C SER A 53 -6.56 2.68 -12.33
N GLU A 54 -5.92 1.50 -12.47
CA GLU A 54 -6.13 0.35 -11.58
C GLU A 54 -5.67 0.63 -10.15
N ILE A 55 -4.45 1.18 -10.00
CA ILE A 55 -3.91 1.61 -8.70
C ILE A 55 -4.81 2.70 -8.12
N PHE A 56 -5.07 3.77 -8.86
CA PHE A 56 -5.89 4.88 -8.37
C PHE A 56 -7.28 4.40 -7.96
N ALA A 57 -7.96 3.64 -8.81
CA ALA A 57 -9.26 3.07 -8.51
C ALA A 57 -9.23 2.16 -7.28
N TYR A 58 -8.14 1.46 -6.97
CA TYR A 58 -8.03 0.69 -5.74
C TYR A 58 -8.00 1.59 -4.49
N TYR A 59 -7.13 2.61 -4.48
CA TYR A 59 -7.02 3.53 -3.34
C TYR A 59 -8.24 4.47 -3.22
N THR A 60 -8.92 4.74 -4.32
CA THR A 60 -10.15 5.56 -4.36
C THR A 60 -11.43 4.75 -4.50
N LYS A 61 -11.38 3.41 -4.44
CA LYS A 61 -12.54 2.54 -4.71
C LYS A 61 -13.65 2.89 -3.75
N SER A 62 -14.65 3.56 -4.30
CA SER A 62 -15.79 4.13 -3.59
C SER A 62 -17.03 3.24 -3.69
N ASP A 63 -16.88 1.97 -4.03
CA ASP A 63 -18.03 1.13 -4.39
C ASP A 63 -18.80 0.57 -3.20
N THR A 64 -18.26 0.50 -1.98
CA THR A 64 -19.09 0.34 -0.77
C THR A 64 -18.36 0.89 0.45
N SER A 65 -18.82 2.03 0.98
CA SER A 65 -18.53 2.51 2.33
C SER A 65 -17.08 2.86 2.71
N GLY A 66 -16.42 3.75 1.95
CA GLY A 66 -15.33 4.59 2.50
C GLY A 66 -13.90 4.27 2.05
N SER A 67 -13.13 5.33 1.71
CA SER A 67 -11.67 5.40 1.62
C SER A 67 -10.93 4.34 2.44
N VAL A 68 -9.98 3.68 1.77
CA VAL A 68 -9.16 2.61 2.32
C VAL A 68 -8.55 3.02 3.66
N THR A 69 -8.84 2.24 4.70
CA THR A 69 -8.26 2.42 6.02
C THR A 69 -6.90 1.74 6.13
N VAL A 70 -6.12 2.12 7.15
CA VAL A 70 -4.87 1.43 7.49
C VAL A 70 -5.11 -0.08 7.66
N GLY A 71 -6.21 -0.45 8.31
CA GLY A 71 -6.56 -1.83 8.58
C GLY A 71 -6.87 -2.64 7.34
N GLU A 72 -7.68 -2.09 6.42
CA GLU A 72 -7.97 -2.73 5.13
C GLU A 72 -6.71 -2.86 4.27
N MET A 73 -5.87 -1.81 4.21
CA MET A 73 -4.59 -1.86 3.51
C MET A 73 -3.72 -3.00 4.06
N LEU A 74 -3.56 -3.06 5.38
CA LEU A 74 -2.75 -4.07 6.04
C LEU A 74 -3.26 -5.50 5.77
N ALA A 75 -4.57 -5.70 5.88
CA ALA A 75 -5.19 -7.01 5.69
C ALA A 75 -5.16 -7.48 4.24
N GLU A 76 -5.62 -6.63 3.30
CA GLU A 76 -5.79 -7.01 1.90
C GLU A 76 -4.47 -7.07 1.14
N GLU A 77 -3.55 -6.12 1.41
CA GLU A 77 -2.33 -5.99 0.63
C GLU A 77 -1.14 -6.71 1.22
N PHE A 78 -1.08 -6.89 2.55
CA PHE A 78 0.11 -7.48 3.18
C PHE A 78 -0.19 -8.85 3.78
N LEU A 79 -1.15 -8.94 4.69
CA LEU A 79 -1.42 -10.20 5.41
C LEU A 79 -1.93 -11.30 4.48
N LYS A 80 -2.93 -11.02 3.64
CA LYS A 80 -3.47 -12.01 2.70
C LYS A 80 -2.44 -12.51 1.69
N PRO A 81 -1.69 -11.64 0.97
CA PRO A 81 -0.74 -12.11 -0.04
C PRO A 81 0.48 -12.83 0.57
N LEU A 82 0.88 -12.46 1.79
CA LEU A 82 1.97 -13.12 2.50
C LEU A 82 1.52 -14.38 3.26
N ASN A 83 0.21 -14.68 3.29
CA ASN A 83 -0.38 -15.72 4.13
C ASN A 83 0.08 -15.60 5.60
N MET A 84 0.19 -14.36 6.08
CA MET A 84 0.64 -14.02 7.43
C MET A 84 -0.59 -13.78 8.32
N SER A 85 -0.58 -14.36 9.51
CA SER A 85 -1.63 -14.18 10.51
C SER A 85 -1.43 -12.93 11.36
N ASN A 86 -2.50 -12.45 12.01
CA ASN A 86 -2.42 -11.33 12.95
C ASN A 86 -1.46 -11.61 14.11
N ASP A 87 -1.30 -12.88 14.49
CA ASP A 87 -0.41 -13.33 15.57
C ASP A 87 1.05 -13.15 15.15
N GLU A 88 1.41 -13.65 13.96
CA GLU A 88 2.76 -13.50 13.39
C GLU A 88 3.14 -12.02 13.19
N LEU A 89 2.20 -11.18 12.76
CA LEU A 89 2.45 -9.75 12.65
C LEU A 89 2.63 -9.09 14.03
N ALA A 90 1.83 -9.49 15.02
CA ALA A 90 1.94 -8.98 16.38
C ALA A 90 3.30 -9.34 17.00
N GLU A 91 3.77 -10.58 16.79
CA GLU A 91 5.11 -11.02 17.18
C GLU A 91 6.21 -10.22 16.47
N ALA A 92 6.09 -10.01 15.16
CA ALA A 92 7.05 -9.23 14.38
C ALA A 92 7.11 -7.75 14.82
N MET A 93 5.97 -7.19 15.23
CA MET A 93 5.88 -5.81 15.73
C MET A 93 6.22 -5.67 17.22
N GLY A 94 6.22 -6.78 17.98
CA GLY A 94 6.38 -6.76 19.44
C GLY A 94 5.18 -6.15 20.18
N ILE A 95 3.97 -6.26 19.63
CA ILE A 95 2.72 -5.78 20.25
C ILE A 95 1.73 -6.93 20.46
N TYR A 96 0.60 -6.69 21.14
CA TYR A 96 -0.39 -7.74 21.34
C TYR A 96 -1.21 -8.00 20.07
N ARG A 97 -1.62 -9.24 19.83
CA ARG A 97 -2.52 -9.58 18.72
C ARG A 97 -3.81 -8.74 18.73
N GLN A 98 -4.35 -8.45 19.90
CA GLN A 98 -5.54 -7.62 20.04
C GLN A 98 -5.32 -6.20 19.51
N ASP A 99 -4.10 -5.66 19.65
CA ASP A 99 -3.75 -4.35 19.10
C ASP A 99 -3.80 -4.35 17.56
N ILE A 100 -3.27 -5.41 16.93
CA ILE A 100 -3.35 -5.60 15.48
C ILE A 100 -4.81 -5.72 15.03
N GLU A 101 -5.61 -6.52 15.73
CA GLU A 101 -7.03 -6.66 15.43
C GLU A 101 -7.77 -5.32 15.56
N ASP A 102 -7.48 -4.52 16.59
CA ASP A 102 -8.12 -3.22 16.77
C ASP A 102 -7.68 -2.19 15.71
N ILE A 103 -6.43 -2.27 15.23
CA ILE A 103 -5.95 -1.48 14.08
C ILE A 103 -6.67 -1.91 12.80
N ILE A 104 -6.78 -3.23 12.54
CA ILE A 104 -7.45 -3.79 11.36
C ILE A 104 -8.93 -3.37 11.32
N HIS A 105 -9.62 -3.44 12.45
CA HIS A 105 -11.02 -3.04 12.55
C HIS A 105 -11.22 -1.52 12.70
N GLY A 106 -10.15 -0.72 12.68
CA GLY A 106 -10.20 0.73 12.81
C GLY A 106 -10.75 1.25 14.16
N ARG A 107 -10.75 0.39 15.19
CA ARG A 107 -11.09 0.70 16.59
C ARG A 107 -9.97 1.47 17.27
N ARG A 108 -8.74 1.22 16.85
CA ARG A 108 -7.53 1.87 17.32
C ARG A 108 -6.82 2.58 16.16
N ARG A 109 -6.19 3.71 16.47
CA ARG A 109 -5.30 4.40 15.52
C ARG A 109 -3.91 3.77 15.52
N LEU A 110 -3.32 3.74 14.33
CA LEU A 110 -1.90 3.44 14.17
C LEU A 110 -1.07 4.59 14.76
N ARG A 111 -0.08 4.26 15.61
CA ARG A 111 0.88 5.23 16.14
C ARG A 111 2.06 5.40 15.18
N ASP A 112 2.78 6.52 15.29
CA ASP A 112 3.96 6.80 14.45
C ASP A 112 5.08 5.75 14.67
N ASP A 113 5.28 5.27 15.90
CA ASP A 113 6.24 4.18 16.19
C ASP A 113 5.88 2.88 15.48
N GLU A 114 4.58 2.54 15.43
CA GLU A 114 4.09 1.33 14.75
C GLU A 114 4.16 1.48 13.24
N ALA A 115 3.90 2.67 12.70
CA ALA A 115 4.07 2.99 11.28
C ALA A 115 5.51 2.75 10.82
N ARG A 116 6.50 3.15 11.63
CA ARG A 116 7.92 2.87 11.35
C ARG A 116 8.24 1.38 11.32
N VAL A 117 7.68 0.63 12.27
CA VAL A 117 7.92 -0.82 12.36
C VAL A 117 7.28 -1.52 11.17
N LEU A 118 6.04 -1.16 10.80
CA LEU A 118 5.37 -1.68 9.59
C LEU A 118 6.17 -1.38 8.31
N ALA A 119 6.68 -0.15 8.19
CA ALA A 119 7.55 0.26 7.10
C ALA A 119 8.80 -0.64 7.00
N ALA A 120 9.44 -0.93 8.13
CA ALA A 120 10.60 -1.82 8.18
C ALA A 120 10.27 -3.29 7.85
N ILE A 121 9.14 -3.81 8.35
CA ILE A 121 8.72 -5.21 8.11
C ILE A 121 8.38 -5.42 6.63
N PHE A 122 7.61 -4.50 6.04
CA PHE A 122 7.08 -4.67 4.69
C PHE A 122 7.89 -3.98 3.60
N GLY A 123 8.98 -3.29 3.95
CA GLY A 123 9.79 -2.54 3.00
C GLY A 123 9.03 -1.38 2.35
N THR A 124 8.14 -0.75 3.11
CA THR A 124 7.35 0.43 2.69
C THR A 124 7.88 1.69 3.37
N ASP A 125 7.26 2.84 3.10
CA ASP A 125 7.64 4.12 3.72
C ASP A 125 6.82 4.41 5.01
N GLU A 126 7.41 5.07 5.99
CA GLU A 126 6.71 5.47 7.23
C GLU A 126 5.57 6.45 6.92
N ASP A 127 5.80 7.40 6.00
CA ASP A 127 4.82 8.41 5.61
C ASP A 127 3.59 7.79 4.94
N PHE A 128 3.75 6.65 4.26
CA PHE A 128 2.64 5.93 3.64
C PHE A 128 1.56 5.56 4.67
N TRP A 129 1.98 4.92 5.76
CA TRP A 129 1.09 4.48 6.84
C TRP A 129 0.48 5.67 7.58
N SER A 130 1.28 6.69 7.89
CA SER A 130 0.79 7.90 8.55
C SER A 130 -0.18 8.71 7.68
N ASN A 131 0.00 8.72 6.36
CA ASN A 131 -0.90 9.42 5.44
C ASN A 131 -2.22 8.67 5.23
N LEU A 132 -2.22 7.33 5.27
CA LEU A 132 -3.45 6.53 5.34
C LEU A 132 -4.26 6.85 6.60
N GLN A 133 -3.60 6.97 7.75
CA GLN A 133 -4.25 7.35 9.00
C GLN A 133 -4.88 8.76 8.91
N LYS A 134 -4.14 9.74 8.35
CA LYS A 134 -4.66 11.11 8.14
C LYS A 134 -5.87 11.13 7.20
N LEU A 135 -5.88 10.30 6.16
CA LEU A 135 -7.02 10.20 5.24
C LEU A 135 -8.27 9.66 5.94
N GLN A 136 -8.11 8.61 6.74
CA GLN A 136 -9.18 8.05 7.57
C GLN A 136 -9.74 9.10 8.56
N ASP A 137 -8.84 9.87 9.17
CA ASP A 137 -9.21 10.89 10.17
C ASP A 137 -10.00 12.06 9.58
N ARG A 138 -9.64 12.48 8.36
CA ARG A 138 -10.37 13.52 7.62
C ARG A 138 -11.81 13.10 7.36
N LYS A 139 -12.06 11.81 7.14
CA LYS A 139 -13.43 11.28 6.96
C LYS A 139 -14.21 11.11 8.25
N LYS A 140 -13.59 10.62 9.34
CA LYS A 140 -14.28 10.48 10.64
C LYS A 140 -14.78 11.83 11.20
N ARG A 141 -14.31 12.96 10.69
CA ARG A 141 -14.69 14.33 11.09
C ARG A 141 -15.83 14.96 10.27
N ARG A 142 -16.45 14.23 9.35
CA ARG A 142 -17.64 14.66 8.60
C ARG A 142 -18.88 13.91 9.06
#